data_AF-A0AAD5XNZ3-F1
#
_entry.id   AF-A0AAD5XNZ3-F1
#
_cell.length_a   1.000
_cell.length_b   1.000
_cell.length_c   1.000
_cell.angle_alpha   90.00
_cell.angle_beta   90.00
_cell.angle_gamma   90.00
#
_symmetry.space_group_name_H-M   'P 1'
#
loop_
_entity.id
_entity.type
_entity.pdbx_description
1 polymer ?
#
loop_
_entity_poly.entity_id
_entity_poly.type
_entity_poly.pdbx_seq_one_letter_code
_entity_poly.pdbx_strand_id
1 'polypeptide(L)'
;MDAEEDWDSWLAAKLEKDLAIADEAFAEYITQLCSEDTMEDDERREVIVEFLDEASAGQPVAPCVDEILAKHAERQAAAAAREKEDRAKSLHEAKQRELEALQADTAADPSSAAAGGGKKKVLSLEEKLARDRLLALYGYESEDHEGDDAEGKSGGDGSAGAASGGGGDPNGLLMKNDNAERVRAEEQAKKAKAQAEHQKNVQRNKENVEKQKAEREKEKKRTVKKEKRRM
;
A
#
# COMPACT_ATOMS: atom_id res chain seq x y z
N MET A 1 4.49 22.91 -19.19
CA MET A 1 5.82 23.47 -19.44
C MET A 1 5.90 24.93 -19.01
N ASP A 2 4.76 25.58 -18.75
CA ASP A 2 4.68 27.02 -18.45
C ASP A 2 5.27 27.44 -17.09
N ALA A 3 5.40 26.53 -16.12
CA ALA A 3 5.85 26.87 -14.76
C ALA A 3 7.37 26.90 -14.57
N GLU A 4 8.14 26.44 -15.57
CA GLU A 4 9.61 26.58 -15.59
C GLU A 4 9.99 27.86 -16.34
N GLU A 5 9.39 28.10 -17.50
CA GLU A 5 9.57 29.33 -18.27
C GLU A 5 9.20 30.60 -17.48
N ASP A 6 8.15 30.53 -16.63
CA ASP A 6 7.75 31.64 -15.74
C ASP A 6 8.76 31.90 -14.60
N TRP A 7 9.46 30.86 -14.13
CA TRP A 7 10.46 30.99 -13.07
C TRP A 7 11.75 31.61 -13.61
N ASP A 8 12.27 31.09 -14.73
CA ASP A 8 13.53 31.55 -15.30
C ASP A 8 13.40 33.00 -15.80
N SER A 9 12.26 33.34 -16.41
CA SER A 9 11.96 34.72 -16.80
C SER A 9 11.87 35.67 -15.59
N TRP A 10 11.23 35.25 -14.50
CA TRP A 10 11.19 36.04 -13.27
C TRP A 10 12.57 36.23 -12.66
N LEU A 11 13.39 35.17 -12.62
CA LEU A 11 14.72 35.19 -12.03
C LEU A 11 15.65 36.10 -12.83
N ALA A 12 15.65 36.01 -14.16
CA ALA A 12 16.41 36.90 -15.04
C ALA A 12 16.00 38.38 -14.82
N ALA A 13 14.70 38.68 -14.79
CA ALA A 13 14.21 40.04 -14.54
C ALA A 13 14.58 40.56 -13.14
N LYS A 14 14.64 39.67 -12.14
CA LYS A 14 15.03 40.02 -10.76
C LYS A 14 16.53 40.36 -10.69
N LEU A 15 17.38 39.55 -11.33
CA LEU A 15 18.82 39.77 -11.40
C LEU A 15 19.17 41.06 -12.18
N GLU A 16 18.47 41.34 -13.27
CA GLU A 16 18.64 42.58 -14.04
C GLU A 16 18.25 43.80 -13.19
N LYS A 17 17.12 43.73 -12.47
CA LYS A 17 16.60 44.85 -11.70
C LYS A 17 17.44 45.19 -10.47
N ASP A 18 17.86 44.16 -9.72
CA ASP A 18 18.47 44.37 -8.40
C ASP A 18 20.00 44.39 -8.46
N LEU A 19 20.60 43.68 -9.42
CA LEU A 19 22.05 43.50 -9.54
C LEU A 19 22.63 43.97 -10.90
N ALA A 20 21.80 44.51 -11.80
CA ALA A 20 22.20 44.91 -13.16
C ALA A 20 22.83 43.78 -13.99
N ILE A 21 22.47 42.52 -13.69
CA ILE A 21 22.95 41.34 -14.41
C ILE A 21 21.91 40.97 -15.46
N ALA A 22 22.18 41.28 -16.72
CA ALA A 22 21.31 41.00 -17.87
C ALA A 22 21.81 39.79 -18.68
N ASP A 23 22.17 38.70 -17.99
CA ASP A 23 22.65 37.46 -18.60
C ASP A 23 21.82 36.28 -18.09
N GLU A 24 21.10 35.65 -19.02
CA GLU A 24 20.20 34.51 -18.76
C GLU A 24 20.96 33.28 -18.23
N ALA A 25 22.26 33.15 -18.54
CA ALA A 25 23.08 32.05 -18.02
C ALA A 25 23.20 32.07 -16.49
N PHE A 26 23.12 33.25 -15.86
CA PHE A 26 23.09 33.37 -14.40
C PHE A 26 21.80 32.81 -13.82
N ALA A 27 20.67 33.07 -14.47
CA ALA A 27 19.38 32.54 -14.05
C ALA A 27 19.37 31.00 -14.17
N GLU A 28 19.84 30.45 -15.29
CA GLU A 28 19.93 29.00 -15.49
C GLU A 28 20.81 28.32 -14.43
N TYR A 29 21.99 28.87 -14.17
CA TYR A 29 22.91 28.33 -13.16
C TYR A 29 22.30 28.35 -11.76
N ILE A 30 21.66 29.47 -11.38
CA ILE A 30 21.01 29.58 -10.07
C ILE A 30 19.80 28.63 -9.97
N THR A 31 19.02 28.47 -11.04
CA THR A 31 17.93 27.48 -11.10
C THR A 31 18.46 26.06 -10.92
N GLN A 32 19.59 25.71 -11.55
CA GLN A 32 20.24 24.41 -11.35
C GLN A 32 20.68 24.22 -9.90
N LEU A 33 21.31 25.24 -9.30
CA LEU A 33 21.81 25.19 -7.93
C LEU A 33 20.68 25.12 -6.89
N CYS A 34 19.54 25.77 -7.18
CA CYS A 34 18.32 25.68 -6.37
C CYS A 34 17.66 24.31 -6.46
N SER A 35 17.75 23.65 -7.62
CA SER A 35 17.19 22.32 -7.84
C SER A 35 18.07 21.19 -7.30
N GLU A 36 19.28 21.49 -6.86
CA GLU A 36 20.22 20.49 -6.35
C GLU A 36 19.94 20.15 -4.87
N ASP A 37 19.46 18.93 -4.61
CA ASP A 37 19.12 18.43 -3.27
C ASP A 37 20.34 17.97 -2.44
N THR A 38 21.56 18.03 -3.01
CA THR A 38 22.78 17.52 -2.37
C THR A 38 23.36 18.49 -1.33
N MET A 39 22.98 19.77 -1.42
CA MET A 39 23.55 20.88 -0.65
C MET A 39 22.56 21.40 0.40
N GLU A 40 23.05 21.73 1.61
CA GLU A 40 22.22 22.32 2.66
C GLU A 40 21.83 23.77 2.28
N ASP A 41 20.66 24.25 2.69
CA ASP A 41 20.14 25.56 2.27
C ASP A 41 21.06 26.73 2.64
N ASP A 42 21.74 26.65 3.79
CA ASP A 42 22.71 27.66 4.23
C ASP A 42 23.95 27.68 3.31
N GLU A 43 24.45 26.49 2.92
CA GLU A 43 25.58 26.36 1.99
C GLU A 43 25.19 26.85 0.60
N ARG A 44 23.97 26.52 0.14
CA ARG A 44 23.42 27.02 -1.13
C ARG A 44 23.39 28.53 -1.18
N ARG A 45 22.90 29.14 -0.11
CA ARG A 45 22.85 30.59 0.02
C ARG A 45 24.24 31.20 -0.07
N GLU A 46 25.21 30.65 0.65
CA GLU A 46 26.60 31.14 0.62
C GLU A 46 27.18 31.08 -0.80
N VAL A 47 27.01 29.95 -1.50
CA VAL A 47 27.51 29.77 -2.88
C VAL A 47 26.86 30.77 -3.85
N ILE A 48 25.53 30.93 -3.80
CA ILE A 48 24.84 31.89 -4.68
C ILE A 48 25.28 33.32 -4.37
N VAL A 49 25.43 33.66 -3.08
CA VAL A 49 25.90 34.99 -2.68
C VAL A 49 27.31 35.23 -3.20
N GLU A 50 28.25 34.31 -3.02
CA GLU A 50 29.63 34.44 -3.52
C GLU A 50 29.67 34.61 -5.04
N PHE A 51 28.91 33.77 -5.77
CA PHE A 51 28.82 33.81 -7.22
C PHE A 51 28.27 35.15 -7.74
N LEU A 52 27.19 35.65 -7.14
CA LEU A 52 26.59 36.92 -7.54
C LEU A 52 27.39 38.13 -7.05
N ASP A 53 28.11 38.05 -5.93
CA ASP A 53 28.95 39.14 -5.42
C ASP A 53 30.09 39.45 -6.39
N GLU A 54 30.68 38.42 -7.01
CA GLU A 54 31.71 38.58 -8.05
C GLU A 54 31.19 39.34 -9.28
N ALA A 55 29.90 39.17 -9.63
CA ALA A 55 29.28 39.79 -10.79
C ALA A 55 28.59 41.14 -10.50
N SER A 56 28.16 41.40 -9.27
CA SER A 56 27.22 42.48 -8.91
C SER A 56 27.84 43.88 -8.74
N ALA A 57 29.11 44.07 -9.09
CA ALA A 57 29.81 45.37 -9.02
C ALA A 57 29.64 46.14 -7.69
N GLY A 58 29.49 45.43 -6.57
CA GLY A 58 29.36 46.01 -5.22
C GLY A 58 27.92 46.32 -4.77
N GLN A 59 26.90 45.77 -5.44
CA GLN A 59 25.51 45.85 -4.97
C GLN A 59 25.23 44.84 -3.84
N PRO A 60 24.24 45.11 -2.96
CA PRO A 60 23.91 44.18 -1.88
C PRO A 60 23.20 42.92 -2.43
N VAL A 61 23.96 41.84 -2.57
CA VAL A 61 23.49 40.54 -3.12
C VAL A 61 22.64 39.73 -2.14
N ALA A 62 23.01 39.71 -0.86
CA ALA A 62 22.35 38.92 0.18
C ALA A 62 20.81 39.01 0.19
N PRO A 63 20.17 40.20 0.19
CA PRO A 63 18.71 40.29 0.19
C PRO A 63 18.06 39.75 -1.10
N CYS A 64 18.73 39.91 -2.25
CA CYS A 64 18.25 39.35 -3.51
C CYS A 64 18.22 37.82 -3.46
N VAL A 65 19.31 37.21 -2.95
CA VAL A 65 19.40 35.75 -2.78
C VAL A 65 18.37 35.21 -1.80
N ASP A 66 18.14 35.91 -0.69
CA ASP A 66 17.13 35.52 0.29
C ASP A 66 15.72 35.48 -0.33
N GLU A 67 15.39 36.45 -1.20
CA GLU A 67 14.12 36.46 -1.93
C GLU A 67 14.03 35.36 -3.00
N ILE A 68 15.12 35.08 -3.72
CA ILE A 68 15.20 33.99 -4.70
C ILE A 68 14.92 32.64 -4.02
N LEU A 69 15.62 32.37 -2.91
CA LEU A 69 15.45 31.12 -2.15
C LEU A 69 14.04 31.01 -1.55
N ALA A 70 13.49 32.11 -1.02
CA ALA A 70 12.13 32.12 -0.49
C ALA A 70 11.10 31.78 -1.58
N LYS A 71 11.19 32.42 -2.75
CA LYS A 71 10.26 32.17 -3.86
C LYS A 71 10.42 30.75 -4.42
N HIS A 72 11.64 30.24 -4.49
CA HIS A 72 11.88 28.85 -4.90
C HIS A 72 11.25 27.85 -3.92
N ALA A 73 11.39 28.08 -2.61
CA ALA A 73 10.77 27.25 -1.58
C ALA A 73 9.22 27.29 -1.65
N GLU A 74 8.62 28.47 -1.89
CA GLU A 74 7.18 28.60 -2.12
C GLU A 74 6.71 27.80 -3.35
N ARG A 75 7.46 27.87 -4.44
CA ARG A 75 7.18 27.10 -5.67
C ARG A 75 7.24 25.59 -5.40
N GLN A 76 8.26 25.11 -4.70
CA GLN A 76 8.36 23.68 -4.35
C GLN A 76 7.21 23.26 -3.43
N ALA A 77 6.86 24.07 -2.43
CA ALA A 77 5.74 23.79 -1.54
C ALA A 77 4.41 23.73 -2.29
N ALA A 78 4.18 24.66 -3.23
CA ALA A 78 2.98 24.67 -4.07
C ALA A 78 2.92 23.45 -5.00
N ALA A 79 4.04 23.06 -5.62
CA ALA A 79 4.12 21.87 -6.46
C ALA A 79 3.83 20.60 -5.65
N ALA A 80 4.42 20.46 -4.47
CA ALA A 80 4.19 19.33 -3.57
C ALA A 80 2.74 19.28 -3.04
N ALA A 81 2.11 20.44 -2.82
CA ALA A 81 0.70 20.51 -2.43
C ALA A 81 -0.23 20.03 -3.57
N ARG A 82 0.05 20.47 -4.81
CA ARG A 82 -0.71 20.07 -5.99
C ARG A 82 -0.59 18.57 -6.28
N GLU A 83 0.62 18.01 -6.16
CA GLU A 83 0.83 16.57 -6.32
C GLU A 83 0.05 15.75 -5.29
N LYS A 84 0.00 16.21 -4.03
CA LYS A 84 -0.80 15.56 -2.98
C LYS A 84 -2.30 15.61 -3.27
N GLU A 85 -2.79 16.74 -3.77
CA GLU A 85 -4.18 16.91 -4.15
C GLU A 85 -4.56 16.00 -5.32
N ASP A 86 -3.75 15.96 -6.37
CA ASP A 86 -3.98 15.12 -7.55
C ASP A 86 -3.92 13.63 -7.19
N ARG A 87 -3.00 13.24 -6.31
CA ARG A 87 -2.94 11.87 -5.77
C ARG A 87 -4.18 11.54 -4.94
N ALA A 88 -4.68 12.48 -4.13
CA ALA A 88 -5.89 12.27 -3.34
C ALA A 88 -7.14 12.13 -4.23
N LYS A 89 -7.25 12.95 -5.28
CA LYS A 89 -8.32 12.85 -6.29
C LYS A 89 -8.28 11.52 -7.02
N SER A 90 -7.11 11.12 -7.53
CA SER A 90 -6.94 9.83 -8.22
C SER A 90 -7.30 8.64 -7.33
N LEU A 91 -6.91 8.66 -6.05
CA LEU A 91 -7.30 7.61 -5.10
C LEU A 91 -8.80 7.61 -4.81
N HIS A 92 -9.44 8.77 -4.77
CA HIS A 92 -10.86 8.88 -4.56
C HIS A 92 -11.64 8.36 -5.77
N GLU A 93 -11.24 8.75 -6.99
CA GLU A 93 -11.81 8.25 -8.25
C GLU A 93 -11.63 6.74 -8.40
N ALA A 94 -10.46 6.21 -8.05
CA ALA A 94 -10.21 4.76 -8.07
C ALA A 94 -11.15 3.99 -7.11
N LYS A 95 -11.37 4.52 -5.89
CA LYS A 95 -12.31 3.94 -4.92
C LYS A 95 -13.76 4.03 -5.38
N GLN A 96 -14.16 5.14 -5.99
CA GLN A 96 -15.50 5.28 -6.55
C GLN A 96 -15.72 4.27 -7.67
N ARG A 97 -14.74 4.09 -8.56
CA ARG A 97 -14.82 3.10 -9.63
C ARG A 97 -14.89 1.66 -9.12
N GLU A 98 -14.17 1.34 -8.04
CA GLU A 98 -14.26 0.01 -7.40
C GLU A 98 -15.64 -0.21 -6.76
N LEU A 99 -16.20 0.80 -6.09
CA LEU A 99 -17.55 0.73 -5.54
C LEU A 99 -18.62 0.57 -6.62
N GLU A 100 -18.50 1.30 -7.72
CA GLU A 100 -19.41 1.18 -8.87
C GLU A 100 -19.31 -0.21 -9.52
N ALA A 101 -18.11 -0.78 -9.65
CA ALA A 101 -17.92 -2.15 -10.15
C ALA A 101 -18.58 -3.19 -9.23
N LEU A 102 -18.42 -3.07 -7.91
CA LEU A 102 -19.06 -3.97 -6.94
C LEU A 102 -20.59 -3.83 -6.93
N GLN A 103 -21.11 -2.61 -7.11
CA GLN A 103 -22.55 -2.38 -7.24
C GLN A 103 -23.10 -2.94 -8.56
N ALA A 104 -22.35 -2.83 -9.65
CA ALA A 104 -22.73 -3.42 -10.94
C ALA A 104 -22.72 -4.96 -10.88
N ASP A 105 -21.72 -5.58 -10.24
CA ASP A 105 -21.64 -7.03 -10.06
C ASP A 105 -22.77 -7.57 -9.16
N THR A 106 -23.15 -6.82 -8.13
CA THR A 106 -24.29 -7.19 -7.27
C THR A 106 -25.66 -6.95 -7.92
N ALA A 107 -25.75 -6.05 -8.91
CA ALA A 107 -26.97 -5.82 -9.69
C ALA A 107 -27.10 -6.76 -10.92
N ALA A 108 -25.99 -7.24 -11.47
CA ALA A 108 -25.95 -8.13 -12.63
C ALA A 108 -26.20 -9.62 -12.29
N ASP A 109 -26.02 -10.03 -11.04
CA ASP A 109 -26.32 -11.40 -10.57
C ASP A 109 -27.52 -11.42 -9.59
N PRO A 110 -28.75 -11.70 -10.09
CA PRO A 110 -29.91 -11.87 -9.20
C PRO A 110 -29.83 -13.12 -8.30
N SER A 111 -28.79 -13.96 -8.41
CA SER A 111 -28.58 -15.13 -7.54
C SER A 111 -27.67 -14.85 -6.33
N SER A 112 -26.86 -13.78 -6.37
CA SER A 112 -25.93 -13.42 -5.28
C SER A 112 -26.61 -12.66 -4.12
N ALA A 113 -27.74 -11.98 -4.38
CA ALA A 113 -28.52 -11.30 -3.34
C ALA A 113 -29.21 -12.26 -2.34
N ALA A 114 -29.17 -13.58 -2.58
CA ALA A 114 -29.77 -14.59 -1.70
C ALA A 114 -28.83 -15.11 -0.60
N ALA A 115 -27.53 -14.79 -0.63
CA ALA A 115 -26.55 -15.36 0.30
C ALA A 115 -26.23 -14.48 1.53
N GLY A 116 -26.59 -13.19 1.54
CA GLY A 116 -26.09 -12.23 2.53
C GLY A 116 -27.11 -11.49 3.40
N GLY A 117 -28.42 -11.63 3.15
CA GLY A 117 -29.40 -10.73 3.77
C GLY A 117 -30.71 -11.40 4.18
N GLY A 118 -30.76 -11.92 5.42
CA GLY A 118 -31.91 -11.84 6.34
C GLY A 118 -33.33 -12.27 5.92
N LYS A 119 -33.56 -12.79 4.71
CA LYS A 119 -34.88 -13.30 4.32
C LYS A 119 -34.92 -14.80 4.64
N LYS A 120 -35.63 -15.15 5.71
CA LYS A 120 -35.94 -16.55 6.06
C LYS A 120 -36.51 -17.23 4.81
N LYS A 121 -35.75 -18.17 4.25
CA LYS A 121 -36.16 -18.95 3.08
C LYS A 121 -37.45 -19.68 3.45
N VAL A 122 -38.59 -19.28 2.87
CA VAL A 122 -39.87 -19.96 3.10
C VAL A 122 -39.83 -21.25 2.28
N LEU A 123 -39.48 -22.35 2.93
CA LEU A 123 -39.47 -23.67 2.30
C LEU A 123 -40.90 -24.10 1.97
N SER A 124 -41.09 -24.68 0.79
CA SER A 124 -42.35 -25.34 0.40
C SER A 124 -42.59 -26.60 1.27
N LEU A 125 -43.82 -27.11 1.26
CA LEU A 125 -44.22 -28.24 2.10
C LEU A 125 -43.41 -29.51 1.79
N GLU A 126 -43.07 -29.71 0.51
CA GLU A 126 -42.27 -30.83 0.04
C GLU A 126 -40.80 -30.71 0.46
N GLU A 127 -40.22 -29.50 0.38
CA GLU A 127 -38.85 -29.24 0.83
C GLU A 127 -38.68 -29.37 2.34
N LYS A 128 -39.70 -28.98 3.12
CA LYS A 128 -39.71 -29.21 4.57
C LYS A 128 -39.69 -30.70 4.90
N LEU A 129 -40.49 -31.48 4.20
CA LEU A 129 -40.60 -32.92 4.41
C LEU A 129 -39.30 -33.64 4.01
N ALA A 130 -38.65 -33.20 2.93
CA ALA A 130 -37.33 -33.70 2.52
C ALA A 130 -36.24 -33.37 3.55
N ARG A 131 -36.25 -32.14 4.08
CA ARG A 131 -35.32 -31.71 5.13
C ARG A 131 -35.53 -32.51 6.42
N ASP A 132 -36.78 -32.69 6.83
CA ASP A 132 -37.10 -33.42 8.06
C ASP A 132 -36.76 -34.90 7.92
N ARG A 133 -36.92 -35.48 6.72
CA ARG A 133 -36.45 -36.84 6.42
C ARG A 133 -34.93 -36.96 6.50
N LEU A 134 -34.19 -35.98 5.98
CA LEU A 134 -32.72 -35.97 6.09
C LEU A 134 -32.26 -35.81 7.54
N LEU A 135 -32.93 -34.95 8.31
CA LEU A 135 -32.70 -34.82 9.75
C LEU A 135 -33.02 -36.11 10.51
N ALA A 136 -34.05 -36.86 10.12
CA ALA A 136 -34.34 -38.15 10.75
C ALA A 136 -33.31 -39.24 10.40
N LEU A 137 -32.72 -39.20 9.19
CA LEU A 137 -31.71 -40.19 8.78
C LEU A 137 -30.31 -39.92 9.37
N TYR A 138 -29.97 -38.65 9.59
CA TYR A 138 -28.59 -38.23 9.92
C TYR A 138 -28.49 -37.39 11.18
N GLY A 139 -29.61 -36.95 11.74
CA GLY A 139 -29.66 -36.30 13.04
C GLY A 139 -29.37 -37.34 14.10
N TYR A 140 -28.16 -37.28 14.65
CA TYR A 140 -27.86 -37.97 15.89
C TYR A 140 -28.81 -37.43 16.97
N GLU A 141 -29.72 -38.27 17.45
CA GLU A 141 -30.35 -38.07 18.75
C GLU A 141 -29.21 -38.12 19.78
N SER A 142 -28.72 -36.96 20.19
CA SER A 142 -27.96 -36.86 21.43
C SER A 142 -28.98 -36.97 22.55
N GLU A 143 -29.41 -38.20 22.79
CA GLU A 143 -30.12 -38.57 24.00
C GLU A 143 -29.11 -38.35 25.14
N ASP A 144 -29.29 -37.22 25.82
CA ASP A 144 -28.54 -36.81 27.00
C ASP A 144 -28.89 -37.81 28.12
N HIS A 145 -28.22 -38.96 28.09
CA HIS A 145 -28.29 -39.95 29.15
C HIS A 145 -27.06 -39.79 30.04
N GLU A 146 -27.26 -39.04 31.12
CA GLU A 146 -26.50 -39.15 32.36
C GLU A 146 -26.38 -40.61 32.78
N GLY A 147 -25.16 -41.04 33.11
CA GLY A 147 -24.93 -42.09 34.11
C GLY A 147 -24.23 -43.37 33.64
N ASP A 148 -23.01 -43.53 34.16
CA ASP A 148 -22.37 -44.77 34.61
C ASP A 148 -21.44 -45.56 33.65
N ASP A 149 -20.14 -45.41 33.96
CA ASP A 149 -19.08 -46.42 34.10
C ASP A 149 -19.08 -47.70 33.23
N ALA A 150 -18.01 -47.90 32.46
CA ALA A 150 -17.09 -49.05 32.60
C ALA A 150 -16.12 -49.19 31.41
N GLU A 151 -14.86 -49.49 31.74
CA GLU A 151 -13.76 -49.86 30.84
C GLU A 151 -14.09 -50.96 29.82
N GLY A 152 -13.42 -50.93 28.65
CA GLY A 152 -13.47 -52.04 27.69
C GLY A 152 -12.49 -51.92 26.52
N LYS A 153 -11.22 -52.25 26.76
CA LYS A 153 -10.14 -52.45 25.76
C LYS A 153 -10.47 -53.63 24.81
N SER A 154 -10.35 -53.45 23.49
CA SER A 154 -9.90 -54.47 22.51
C SER A 154 -9.81 -53.78 21.13
N GLY A 155 -8.69 -53.71 20.40
CA GLY A 155 -7.78 -54.79 20.05
C GLY A 155 -8.39 -55.60 18.90
N GLY A 156 -7.98 -55.36 17.65
CA GLY A 156 -8.53 -56.05 16.48
C GLY A 156 -7.89 -55.65 15.16
N ASP A 157 -6.65 -56.10 14.95
CA ASP A 157 -6.01 -56.27 13.65
C ASP A 157 -6.90 -57.09 12.70
N GLY A 158 -7.03 -56.66 11.44
CA GLY A 158 -8.02 -57.25 10.54
C GLY A 158 -7.93 -56.80 9.08
N SER A 159 -7.04 -57.47 8.35
CA SER A 159 -7.22 -57.84 6.94
C SER A 159 -7.03 -56.75 5.88
N ALA A 160 -5.85 -56.84 5.23
CA ALA A 160 -5.68 -56.51 3.83
C ALA A 160 -6.78 -57.18 2.99
N GLY A 161 -7.59 -56.36 2.32
CA GLY A 161 -8.57 -56.77 1.32
C GLY A 161 -8.22 -56.13 -0.02
N ALA A 162 -7.23 -56.69 -0.70
CA ALA A 162 -7.07 -56.46 -2.14
C ALA A 162 -8.21 -57.19 -2.87
N ALA A 163 -9.27 -56.45 -3.22
CA ALA A 163 -10.25 -56.89 -4.19
C ALA A 163 -10.13 -55.99 -5.42
N SER A 164 -9.52 -56.56 -6.47
CA SER A 164 -9.57 -56.02 -7.81
C SER A 164 -10.98 -56.14 -8.37
N GLY A 165 -11.48 -55.08 -8.99
CA GLY A 165 -12.69 -55.06 -9.81
C GLY A 165 -12.98 -53.60 -10.14
N GLY A 166 -12.62 -53.07 -11.31
CA GLY A 166 -12.97 -53.61 -12.62
C GLY A 166 -14.26 -52.92 -13.07
N GLY A 167 -14.11 -51.71 -13.60
CA GLY A 167 -15.23 -50.88 -14.06
C GLY A 167 -14.74 -49.57 -14.67
N GLY A 168 -13.67 -49.63 -15.48
CA GLY A 168 -13.30 -48.51 -16.33
C GLY A 168 -14.32 -48.40 -17.45
N ASP A 169 -15.18 -47.39 -17.36
CA ASP A 169 -16.08 -47.01 -18.44
C ASP A 169 -15.23 -46.52 -19.65
N PRO A 170 -15.49 -47.02 -20.87
CA PRO A 170 -14.75 -46.61 -22.07
C PRO A 170 -15.13 -45.20 -22.58
N ASN A 171 -16.06 -44.50 -21.93
CA ASN A 171 -16.32 -43.08 -22.17
C ASN A 171 -15.59 -42.22 -21.11
N GLY A 172 -14.31 -41.91 -21.40
CA GLY A 172 -13.49 -40.97 -20.63
C GLY A 172 -13.96 -39.52 -20.72
N LEU A 173 -15.21 -39.24 -20.35
CA LEU A 173 -15.85 -37.92 -20.38
C LEU A 173 -16.35 -37.43 -19.00
N LEU A 174 -16.05 -38.15 -17.91
CA LEU A 174 -16.32 -37.67 -16.55
C LEU A 174 -14.99 -37.23 -15.93
N MET A 175 -14.76 -35.91 -15.94
CA MET A 175 -13.64 -35.27 -15.23
C MET A 175 -13.66 -35.74 -13.77
N LYS A 176 -12.49 -36.11 -13.25
CA LYS A 176 -12.32 -36.55 -11.85
C LYS A 176 -12.84 -35.43 -10.92
N ASN A 177 -13.49 -35.83 -9.83
CA ASN A 177 -14.00 -34.87 -8.85
C ASN A 177 -12.82 -34.31 -8.06
N ASP A 178 -12.31 -33.16 -8.49
CA ASP A 178 -11.16 -32.49 -7.89
C ASP A 178 -11.58 -31.49 -6.80
N ASN A 179 -12.86 -31.47 -6.39
CA ASN A 179 -13.38 -30.47 -5.46
C ASN A 179 -12.69 -30.53 -4.09
N ALA A 180 -12.43 -31.74 -3.58
CA ALA A 180 -11.74 -31.93 -2.31
C ALA A 180 -10.27 -31.46 -2.37
N GLU A 181 -9.59 -31.69 -3.49
CA GLU A 181 -8.23 -31.22 -3.71
C GLU A 181 -8.18 -29.70 -3.89
N ARG A 182 -9.14 -29.13 -4.63
CA ARG A 182 -9.27 -27.69 -4.82
C ARG A 182 -9.48 -26.94 -3.51
N VAL A 183 -10.37 -27.45 -2.64
CA VAL A 183 -10.61 -26.85 -1.32
C VAL A 183 -9.35 -26.90 -0.44
N ARG A 184 -8.63 -28.03 -0.41
CA ARG A 184 -7.34 -28.11 0.32
C ARG A 184 -6.29 -27.16 -0.25
N ALA A 185 -6.18 -27.08 -1.58
CA ALA A 185 -5.21 -26.21 -2.23
C ALA A 185 -5.51 -24.73 -1.95
N GLU A 186 -6.78 -24.33 -1.96
CA GLU A 186 -7.22 -22.98 -1.61
C GLU A 186 -6.94 -22.62 -0.15
N GLU A 187 -7.19 -23.53 0.80
CA GLU A 187 -6.87 -23.31 2.22
C GLU A 187 -5.36 -23.21 2.46
N GLN A 188 -4.57 -24.09 1.83
CA GLN A 188 -3.10 -24.03 1.92
C GLN A 188 -2.56 -22.74 1.29
N ALA A 189 -3.11 -22.32 0.15
CA ALA A 189 -2.74 -21.06 -0.49
C ALA A 189 -3.10 -19.84 0.37
N LYS A 190 -4.28 -19.83 1.02
CA LYS A 190 -4.68 -18.77 1.96
C LYS A 190 -3.73 -18.71 3.16
N LYS A 191 -3.38 -19.87 3.74
CA LYS A 191 -2.43 -19.94 4.85
C LYS A 191 -1.03 -19.45 4.45
N ALA A 192 -0.55 -19.85 3.27
CA ALA A 192 0.75 -19.41 2.75
C ALA A 192 0.78 -17.89 2.47
N LYS A 193 -0.29 -17.34 1.87
CA LYS A 193 -0.42 -15.88 1.65
C LYS A 193 -0.43 -15.11 2.96
N ALA A 194 -1.22 -15.54 3.95
CA ALA A 194 -1.25 -14.90 5.26
C ALA A 194 0.12 -14.94 5.96
N GLN A 195 0.85 -16.05 5.86
CA GLN A 195 2.21 -16.16 6.41
C GLN A 195 3.20 -15.24 5.68
N ALA A 196 3.14 -15.17 4.34
CA ALA A 196 3.98 -14.30 3.54
C ALA A 196 3.72 -12.81 3.82
N GLU A 197 2.45 -12.42 3.93
CA GLU A 197 2.06 -11.04 4.29
C GLU A 197 2.51 -10.68 5.70
N HIS A 198 2.39 -11.60 6.65
CA HIS A 198 2.88 -11.40 8.02
C HIS A 198 4.40 -11.20 8.03
N GLN A 199 5.16 -12.07 7.34
CA GLN A 199 6.62 -11.95 7.25
C GLN A 199 7.04 -10.64 6.58
N LYS A 200 6.36 -10.23 5.50
CA LYS A 200 6.60 -8.95 4.82
C LYS A 200 6.34 -7.75 5.74
N ASN A 201 5.26 -7.80 6.53
CA ASN A 201 4.95 -6.74 7.50
C ASN A 201 5.98 -6.70 8.64
N VAL A 202 6.45 -7.84 9.12
CA VAL A 202 7.52 -7.92 10.13
C VAL A 202 8.83 -7.35 9.59
N GLN A 203 9.22 -7.70 8.35
CA GLN A 203 10.41 -7.15 7.70
C GLN A 203 10.30 -5.63 7.53
N ARG A 204 9.19 -5.12 7.00
CA ARG A 204 8.95 -3.67 6.85
C ARG A 204 9.01 -2.94 8.19
N ASN A 205 8.42 -3.53 9.25
CA ASN A 205 8.48 -2.94 10.58
C ASN A 205 9.90 -2.94 11.15
N LYS A 206 10.68 -4.01 10.91
CA LYS A 206 12.08 -4.09 11.31
C LYS A 206 12.93 -3.01 10.63
N GLU A 207 12.79 -2.86 9.31
CA GLU A 207 13.49 -1.84 8.52
C GLU A 207 13.13 -0.42 8.98
N ASN A 208 11.85 -0.15 9.26
CA ASN A 208 11.42 1.15 9.78
C ASN A 208 12.02 1.48 11.15
N VAL A 209 12.12 0.48 12.05
CA VAL A 209 12.75 0.67 13.36
C VAL A 209 14.25 0.91 13.22
N GLU A 210 14.93 0.18 12.34
CA GLU A 210 16.37 0.37 12.06
C GLU A 210 16.63 1.75 11.44
N LYS A 211 15.80 2.20 10.50
CA LYS A 211 15.88 3.54 9.91
C LYS A 211 15.71 4.64 10.96
N GLN A 212 14.70 4.53 11.83
CA GLN A 212 14.50 5.49 12.93
C GLN A 212 15.66 5.51 13.93
N LYS A 213 16.26 4.35 14.23
CA LYS A 213 17.46 4.29 15.08
C LYS A 213 18.65 4.99 14.43
N ALA A 214 18.89 4.74 13.13
CA ALA A 214 19.96 5.38 12.39
C ALA A 214 19.79 6.90 12.30
N GLU A 215 18.58 7.40 12.08
CA GLU A 215 18.25 8.84 12.08
C GLU A 215 18.50 9.46 13.46
N ARG A 216 18.02 8.82 14.54
CA ARG A 216 18.28 9.29 15.92
C ARG A 216 19.77 9.32 16.27
N GLU A 217 20.57 8.36 15.80
CA GLU A 217 22.02 8.38 16.00
C GLU A 217 22.71 9.49 15.19
N LYS A 218 22.27 9.74 13.95
CA LYS A 218 22.77 10.86 13.14
C LYS A 218 22.43 12.21 13.77
N GLU A 219 21.22 12.38 14.31
CA GLU A 219 20.82 13.58 15.05
C GLU A 219 21.63 13.78 16.33
N LYS A 220 21.87 12.71 17.12
CA LYS A 220 22.76 12.76 18.29
C LYS A 220 24.19 13.15 17.92
N LYS A 221 24.73 12.64 16.81
CA LYS A 221 26.07 13.03 16.32
C LYS A 221 26.10 14.49 15.83
N ARG A 222 25.05 14.95 15.13
CA ARG A 222 24.91 16.34 14.67
C ARG A 222 24.81 17.31 15.86
N THR A 223 24.01 17.00 16.87
CA THR A 223 23.84 17.83 18.08
C THR A 223 25.12 17.93 18.91
N VAL A 224 25.83 16.82 19.16
CA VAL A 224 27.13 16.82 19.86
C VAL A 224 28.19 17.62 19.11
N LYS A 225 28.23 17.53 17.77
CA LYS A 225 29.16 18.34 16.95
C LYS A 225 28.84 19.84 17.03
N LYS A 226 27.56 20.22 17.12
CA LYS A 226 27.10 21.60 17.26
C LYS A 226 27.43 22.19 18.64
N GLU A 227 27.31 21.41 19.72
CA GLU A 227 27.73 21.83 21.07
C GLU A 227 29.25 21.96 21.18
N LYS A 228 30.03 21.02 20.63
CA LYS A 228 31.50 21.12 20.61
C LYS A 228 32.02 22.34 19.84
N ARG A 229 31.24 22.88 18.90
CA ARG A 229 31.57 24.09 18.13
C ARG A 229 31.12 25.38 18.84
N ARG A 230 30.29 25.28 19.88
CA ARG A 230 29.81 26.39 20.72
C ARG A 230 30.63 26.60 22.01
N MET A 231 31.42 25.61 22.42
CA MET A 231 32.52 25.77 23.39
C MET A 231 33.83 26.09 22.67
#